data_AF-A0A2N3AXL9-F1
#
_entry.id   AF-A0A2N3AXL9-F1
#
_cell.length_a   1.000
_cell.length_b   1.000
_cell.length_c   1.000
_cell.angle_alpha   90.00
_cell.angle_beta   90.00
_cell.angle_gamma   90.00
#
_symmetry.space_group_name_H-M   'P 1'
#
loop_
_entity.id
_entity.type
_entity.pdbx_description
1 polymer ?
#
loop_
_entity_poly.entity_id
_entity_poly.type
_entity_poly.pdbx_seq_one_letter_code
_entity_poly.pdbx_strand_id
1 'polypeptide(L)' 'MASQEIEALSSALARLPGLGPRSARRAVLWLVKHRETALPALL' A
#
# COMPACT_ATOMS: atom_id res chain seq x y z
N MET A 1 -8.29 10.85 -9.67
CA MET A 1 -8.88 9.52 -9.45
C MET A 1 -7.85 8.55 -8.92
N ALA A 2 -6.78 8.21 -9.66
CA ALA A 2 -5.70 7.33 -9.15
C ALA A 2 -5.08 7.78 -7.80
N SER A 3 -4.98 9.08 -7.55
CA SER A 3 -4.51 9.61 -6.26
C SER A 3 -5.42 9.25 -5.08
N GLN A 4 -6.74 9.21 -5.27
CA GLN A 4 -7.71 8.86 -4.23
C GLN A 4 -7.68 7.37 -3.89
N GLU A 5 -7.46 6.50 -4.89
CA GLU A 5 -7.31 5.06 -4.67
C GLU A 5 -6.04 4.76 -3.85
N ILE A 6 -4.94 5.44 -4.14
CA ILE A 6 -3.70 5.30 -3.35
C ILE A 6 -3.91 5.80 -1.92
N GLU A 7 -4.60 6.93 -1.71
CA GLU A 7 -4.96 7.41 -0.37
C GLU A 7 -5.80 6.38 0.40
N ALA A 8 -6.82 5.81 -0.24
CA ALA A 8 -7.69 4.80 0.37
C ALA A 8 -6.91 3.54 0.78
N LEU A 9 -6.05 3.01 -0.10
CA LEU A 9 -5.20 1.86 0.21
C LEU A 9 -4.16 2.19 1.28
N SER A 10 -3.59 3.40 1.26
CA SER A 10 -2.62 3.85 2.26
C SER A 10 -3.27 3.95 3.63
N SER A 11 -4.49 4.49 3.70
CA SER A 11 -5.28 4.56 4.94
C SER A 11 -5.60 3.17 5.47
N ALA A 12 -5.95 2.22 4.60
CA ALA A 12 -6.22 0.84 5.00
C ALA A 12 -4.99 0.17 5.61
N LEU A 13 -3.82 0.29 4.96
CA LEU A 13 -2.54 -0.27 5.42
C LEU A 13 -2.00 0.42 6.68
N ALA A 14 -2.28 1.70 6.87
CA ALA A 14 -1.85 2.45 8.06
C ALA A 14 -2.51 1.97 9.38
N ARG A 15 -3.51 1.08 9.29
CA ARG A 15 -4.14 0.44 10.46
C ARG A 15 -3.38 -0.80 10.94
N LEU A 16 -2.40 -1.27 10.19
CA LEU A 16 -1.59 -2.42 10.57
C LEU A 16 -0.51 -2.03 11.60
N PRO A 17 -0.20 -2.91 12.57
CA PRO A 17 0.87 -2.64 13.53
C PRO A 17 2.20 -2.45 12.80
N GLY A 18 2.90 -1.35 13.09
CA GLY A 18 4.19 -1.01 12.48
C GLY A 18 4.11 -0.24 11.15
N LEU A 19 2.92 0.00 10.59
CA LEU A 19 2.74 0.82 9.39
C LEU A 19 2.05 2.15 9.75
N GLY A 20 2.82 3.23 9.83
CA GLY A 20 2.28 4.60 9.93
C GLY A 20 1.88 5.16 8.55
N PRO A 21 1.20 6.32 8.48
CA PRO A 21 0.69 6.89 7.23
C PRO A 21 1.75 7.03 6.13
N ARG A 22 2.96 7.44 6.50
CA ARG A 22 4.08 7.62 5.56
C ARG A 22 4.64 6.28 5.06
N SER A 23 4.80 5.27 5.93
CA SER A 23 5.30 3.95 5.51
C SER A 23 4.24 3.16 4.75
N ALA A 24 2.97 3.28 5.13
CA ALA A 24 1.84 2.68 4.41
C ALA A 24 1.73 3.20 2.97
N ARG A 25 1.82 4.53 2.77
CA ARG A 25 1.84 5.10 1.40
C ARG A 25 3.00 4.59 0.56
N ARG A 26 4.20 4.50 1.15
CA ARG A 26 5.37 3.94 0.47
C ARG A 26 5.16 2.48 0.09
N ALA A 27 4.56 1.68 0.98
CA ALA A 27 4.24 0.29 0.71
C ALA A 27 3.24 0.16 -0.44
N VAL A 28 2.14 0.92 -0.47
CA VAL A 28 1.19 0.94 -1.60
C VAL A 28 1.88 1.23 -2.91
N LEU A 29 2.64 2.33 -2.98
CA LEU A 29 3.34 2.73 -4.20
C LEU A 29 4.33 1.66 -4.67
N TRP A 30 5.02 1.01 -3.73
CA TRP A 30 5.92 -0.08 -4.04
C TRP A 30 5.18 -1.34 -4.54
N LEU A 31 4.04 -1.70 -3.93
CA LEU A 31 3.21 -2.84 -4.33
C LEU A 31 2.62 -2.63 -5.73
N VAL A 32 2.12 -1.44 -6.03
CA VAL A 32 1.60 -1.09 -7.37
C VAL A 32 2.70 -1.23 -8.44
N LYS A 33 3.93 -0.84 -8.09
CA LYS A 33 5.09 -0.97 -9.00
C LYS A 33 5.54 -2.43 -9.19
N HIS A 34 5.35 -3.31 -8.20
CA HIS A 34 5.82 -4.70 -8.22
C HIS A 34 4.68 -5.72 -8.13
N ARG A 35 3.51 -5.37 -8.69
CA ARG A 35 2.27 -6.12 -8.50
C ARG A 35 2.38 -7.62 -8.80
N GLU A 36 3.12 -7.99 -9.85
CA GLU A 36 3.24 -9.37 -10.33
C GLU A 36 4.03 -10.27 -9.37
N THR A 37 4.98 -9.69 -8.61
CA THR A 37 5.86 -10.46 -7.71
C THR A 37 5.53 -10.26 -6.25
N ALA A 38 5.03 -9.09 -5.86
CA ALA A 38 4.76 -8.75 -4.48
C ALA A 38 3.35 -9.12 -4.01
N LEU A 39 2.32 -9.00 -4.87
CA LEU A 39 0.96 -9.35 -4.47
C LEU A 39 0.77 -10.85 -4.20
N PRO A 40 1.35 -11.78 -4.98
CA PRO A 40 1.25 -13.21 -4.68
C PRO A 40 1.84 -13.60 -3.32
N ALA A 41 2.82 -12.84 -2.82
CA ALA A 41 3.42 -13.08 -1.51
C ALA A 41 2.57 -12.55 -0.33
N LEU A 42 1.54 -11.74 -0.60
CA LEU A 42 0.61 -11.21 0.39
C LEU A 42 -0.67 -12.04 0.55
N LEU A 43 -0.92 -12.98 -0.37
CA LEU A 43 -2.07 -13.88 -0.40
C LEU A 43 -1.68 -15.27 0.11
#